data_AF-A0A1V3N2U3-F1
#
_entry.id   AF-A0A1V3N2U3-F1
#
_cell.length_a   1.000
_cell.length_b   1.000
_cell.length_c   1.000
_cell.angle_alpha   90.00
_cell.angle_beta   90.00
_cell.angle_gamma   90.00
#
_symmetry.space_group_name_H-M   'P 1'
#
loop_
_entity.id
_entity.type
_entity.pdbx_description
1 polymer ?
#
loop_
_entity_poly.entity_id
_entity_poly.type
_entity_poly.pdbx_seq_one_letter_code
_entity_poly.pdbx_strand_id
1 'polypeptide(L)'
;MNRAKETKSTITGVYEFKDEDGVIYKMKILGRGEELFFQKNDSALICDISARFSVIDPEGIRQWDNGKKISDEERAFLLAKIIELYKKAYKDDLTCLKF
;
A
#
# COMPACT_ATOMS: atom_id res chain seq x y z
N MET A 1 10.67 16.74 4.62
CA MET A 1 9.89 16.53 3.38
C MET A 1 9.27 15.14 3.48
N ASN A 2 7.93 15.01 3.40
CA ASN A 2 7.26 13.71 3.50
C ASN A 2 7.17 13.08 2.11
N ARG A 3 7.95 12.03 1.90
CA ARG A 3 8.08 11.27 0.65
C ARG A 3 6.75 10.67 0.16
N ALA A 4 5.80 10.40 1.08
CA ALA A 4 4.46 9.92 0.75
C ALA A 4 3.59 11.01 0.06
N LYS A 5 3.68 12.27 0.47
CA LYS A 5 2.93 13.39 -0.13
C LYS A 5 3.32 13.65 -1.57
N GLU A 6 4.62 13.66 -1.84
CA GLU A 6 5.16 13.88 -3.20
C GLU A 6 4.76 12.74 -4.14
N THR A 7 4.78 11.52 -3.61
CA THR A 7 4.34 10.32 -4.33
C THR A 7 2.85 10.39 -4.65
N LYS A 8 1.99 10.78 -3.69
CA LYS A 8 0.53 10.90 -3.88
C LYS A 8 0.15 11.82 -5.07
N SER A 9 0.89 12.91 -5.29
CA SER A 9 0.59 13.87 -6.38
C SER A 9 1.11 13.45 -7.76
N THR A 10 2.11 12.56 -7.83
CA THR A 10 2.83 12.24 -9.07
C THR A 10 2.60 10.80 -9.55
N ILE A 11 2.04 9.95 -8.69
CA ILE A 11 1.93 8.52 -8.96
C ILE A 11 0.79 8.20 -9.95
N THR A 12 1.15 7.59 -11.07
CA THR A 12 0.23 7.08 -12.10
C THR A 12 0.16 5.55 -12.06
N GLY A 13 -0.93 4.95 -12.54
CA GLY A 13 -1.08 3.48 -12.57
C GLY A 13 -1.17 2.83 -11.19
N VAL A 14 -1.79 3.51 -10.23
CA VAL A 14 -2.13 2.93 -8.91
C VAL A 14 -3.37 2.05 -9.06
N TYR A 15 -3.41 0.95 -8.31
CA TYR A 15 -4.65 0.20 -8.14
C TYR A 15 -5.55 0.98 -7.20
N GLU A 16 -6.74 1.34 -7.68
CA GLU A 16 -7.77 1.98 -6.87
C GLU A 16 -8.86 0.95 -6.53
N PHE A 17 -9.16 0.84 -5.25
CA PHE A 17 -10.22 0.00 -4.72
C PHE A 17 -11.21 0.87 -3.96
N LYS A 18 -12.50 0.66 -4.20
CA LYS A 18 -13.56 1.35 -3.47
C LYS A 18 -14.31 0.32 -2.62
N ASP A 19 -14.41 0.59 -1.33
CA ASP A 19 -15.19 -0.21 -0.37
C ASP A 19 -16.68 0.18 -0.43
N GLU A 20 -17.55 -0.65 0.16
CA GLU A 20 -19.00 -0.43 0.15
C GLU A 20 -19.40 0.84 0.92
N ASP A 21 -18.63 1.18 1.96
CA ASP A 21 -18.73 2.43 2.72
C ASP A 21 -18.25 3.68 1.96
N GLY A 22 -17.84 3.54 0.69
CA GLY A 22 -17.33 4.65 -0.13
C GLY A 22 -15.89 5.06 0.19
N VAL A 23 -15.18 4.29 1.02
CA VAL A 23 -13.76 4.48 1.30
C VAL A 23 -12.94 4.12 0.06
N ILE A 24 -12.07 5.04 -0.36
CA ILE A 24 -11.17 4.82 -1.49
C ILE A 24 -9.80 4.42 -0.97
N TYR A 25 -9.32 3.27 -1.43
CA TYR A 25 -7.97 2.78 -1.20
C TYR A 25 -7.16 2.85 -2.48
N LYS A 26 -5.94 3.37 -2.41
CA LYS A 26 -4.98 3.33 -3.52
C LYS A 26 -3.76 2.57 -3.10
N MET A 27 -3.24 1.73 -3.98
CA MET A 27 -2.07 0.92 -3.70
C MET A 27 -1.18 0.81 -4.93
N LYS A 28 0.14 0.87 -4.70
CA LYS A 28 1.13 0.60 -5.75
C LYS A 28 2.46 0.16 -5.15
N ILE A 29 3.02 -0.90 -5.72
CA ILE A 29 4.40 -1.31 -5.46
C ILE A 29 5.37 -0.27 -6.03
N LEU A 30 6.34 0.12 -5.23
CA LEU A 30 7.45 1.02 -5.53
C LEU A 30 8.78 0.26 -5.38
N GLY A 31 9.89 0.90 -5.80
CA GLY A 31 11.23 0.36 -5.56
C GLY A 31 11.42 -1.08 -6.05
N ARG A 32 10.84 -1.46 -7.20
CA ARG A 32 10.90 -2.84 -7.75
C ARG A 32 10.42 -3.94 -6.78
N GLY A 33 9.51 -3.63 -5.85
CA GLY A 33 9.00 -4.61 -4.89
C GLY A 33 9.58 -4.51 -3.48
N GLU A 34 10.36 -3.46 -3.20
CA GLU A 34 10.93 -3.17 -1.87
C GLU A 34 10.01 -2.25 -1.05
N GLU A 35 9.20 -1.42 -1.71
CA GLU A 35 8.33 -0.45 -1.05
C GLU A 35 6.89 -0.61 -1.58
N LEU A 36 5.91 -0.26 -0.76
CA LEU A 36 4.51 -0.20 -1.14
C LEU A 36 3.90 1.12 -0.71
N PHE A 37 3.38 1.85 -1.68
CA PHE A 37 2.55 3.01 -1.45
C PHE A 37 1.13 2.53 -1.14
N PHE A 38 0.61 2.95 0.00
CA PHE A 38 -0.77 2.73 0.40
C PHE A 38 -1.44 4.04 0.78
N GLN A 39 -2.65 4.26 0.30
CA GLN A 39 -3.44 5.43 0.61
C GLN A 39 -4.86 5.03 0.94
N LYS A 40 -5.38 5.61 2.01
CA LYS A 40 -6.77 5.50 2.47
C LYS A 40 -7.38 6.90 2.47
N ASN A 41 -8.33 7.14 1.58
CA ASN A 41 -8.94 8.46 1.33
C ASN A 41 -7.86 9.52 1.10
N ASP A 42 -7.69 10.46 2.04
CA ASP A 42 -6.69 11.52 1.96
C ASP A 42 -5.35 11.15 2.61
N SER A 43 -5.32 10.15 3.48
CA SER A 43 -4.10 9.78 4.20
C SER A 43 -3.31 8.73 3.43
N ALA A 44 -2.02 9.00 3.20
CA ALA A 44 -1.10 8.08 2.54
C ALA A 44 0.02 7.63 3.48
N LEU A 45 0.58 6.46 3.23
CA LEU A 45 1.75 5.92 3.89
C LEU A 45 2.58 5.13 2.88
N ILE A 46 3.87 5.00 3.18
CA ILE A 46 4.76 4.08 2.48
C ILE A 46 5.20 3.06 3.52
N CYS A 47 5.11 1.79 3.17
CA CYS A 47 5.61 0.69 3.98
C CYS A 47 6.61 -0.15 3.19
N ASP A 48 7.53 -0.74 3.93
CA ASP A 48 8.48 -1.70 3.37
C ASP A 48 7.77 -3.04 3.14
N ILE A 49 7.97 -3.59 1.94
CA ILE A 49 7.49 -4.90 1.57
C ILE A 49 8.61 -5.68 0.88
N SER A 50 8.43 -6.99 0.80
CA SER A 50 9.18 -7.82 -0.13
C SER A 50 8.20 -8.48 -1.07
N ALA A 51 8.01 -7.90 -2.25
CA ALA A 51 7.13 -8.49 -3.28
C ALA A 51 7.59 -9.89 -3.69
N ARG A 52 8.92 -10.15 -3.68
CA ARG A 52 9.52 -11.45 -3.98
C ARG A 52 9.05 -12.55 -3.02
N PHE A 53 8.97 -12.24 -1.73
CA PHE A 53 8.51 -13.17 -0.71
C PHE A 53 7.04 -12.96 -0.32
N SER A 54 6.37 -11.97 -0.91
CA SER A 54 5.03 -11.52 -0.55
C SER A 54 4.86 -11.23 0.95
N VAL A 55 5.87 -10.57 1.55
CA VAL A 55 5.90 -10.20 2.98
C VAL A 55 5.79 -8.68 3.12
N ILE A 56 5.12 -8.23 4.17
CA ILE A 56 5.07 -6.82 4.57
C ILE A 56 5.75 -6.65 5.93
N ASP A 57 6.54 -5.59 6.08
CA ASP A 57 7.12 -5.23 7.36
C ASP A 57 6.15 -4.33 8.16
N PRO A 58 5.63 -4.80 9.30
CA PRO A 58 4.69 -4.03 10.11
C PRO A 58 5.38 -2.86 10.84
N GLU A 59 6.70 -2.90 11.03
CA GLU A 59 7.44 -1.81 11.67
C GLU A 59 7.51 -0.57 10.79
N GLY A 60 7.43 -0.72 9.46
CA GLY A 60 7.32 0.38 8.50
C GLY A 60 6.02 1.20 8.62
N ILE A 61 4.94 0.64 9.19
CA ILE A 61 3.63 1.29 9.32
C ILE A 61 3.57 2.07 10.65
N ARG A 62 4.24 3.21 10.75
CA ARG A 62 4.34 4.00 12.01
C ARG A 62 3.48 5.25 12.02
N GLN A 63 3.40 5.94 10.89
CA GLN A 63 2.73 7.22 10.78
C GLN A 63 2.17 7.44 9.38
N TRP A 64 1.08 8.19 9.30
CA TRP A 64 0.56 8.72 8.06
C TRP A 64 1.40 9.90 7.55
N ASP A 65 1.24 10.23 6.27
CA ASP A 65 1.82 11.41 5.63
C ASP A 65 1.50 12.72 6.38
N ASN A 66 0.36 12.78 7.06
CA ASN A 66 -0.06 13.95 7.83
C ASN A 66 0.60 14.02 9.23
N GLY A 67 1.54 13.13 9.54
CA GLY A 67 2.20 13.05 10.86
C GLY A 67 1.36 12.39 11.95
N LYS A 68 0.14 11.94 11.63
CA LYS A 68 -0.71 11.18 12.56
C LYS A 68 -0.08 9.81 12.82
N LYS A 69 0.20 9.50 14.10
CA LYS A 69 0.66 8.18 14.52
C LYS A 69 -0.44 7.13 14.30
N ILE A 70 -0.02 5.94 13.89
CA ILE A 70 -0.90 4.79 13.71
C ILE A 70 -0.88 3.99 15.01
N SER A 71 -2.04 3.83 15.65
CA SER A 71 -2.19 2.96 16.82
C SER A 71 -2.02 1.49 16.45
N ASP A 72 -1.72 0.62 17.42
CA ASP A 72 -1.49 -0.81 17.15
C ASP A 72 -2.74 -1.50 16.55
N GLU A 73 -3.93 -1.15 17.03
CA GLU A 73 -5.21 -1.62 16.47
C GLU A 73 -5.42 -1.14 15.03
N GLU A 74 -5.13 0.14 14.74
CA GLU A 74 -5.21 0.67 13.38
C GLU A 74 -4.17 -0.01 12.48
N ARG A 75 -2.97 -0.28 12.99
CA ARG A 75 -1.92 -0.99 12.25
C ARG A 75 -2.37 -2.40 11.88
N ALA A 76 -2.93 -3.16 12.82
CA ALA A 76 -3.45 -4.50 12.54
C ALA A 76 -4.54 -4.48 11.47
N PHE A 77 -5.46 -3.52 11.54
CA PHE A 77 -6.49 -3.32 10.51
C PHE A 77 -5.88 -2.97 9.14
N LEU A 78 -4.93 -2.03 9.11
CA LEU A 78 -4.26 -1.62 7.87
C LEU A 78 -3.50 -2.78 7.23
N LEU A 79 -2.77 -3.57 8.03
CA LEU A 79 -2.07 -4.76 7.55
C LEU A 79 -3.03 -5.75 6.91
N ALA A 80 -4.13 -6.08 7.59
CA ALA A 80 -5.14 -6.98 7.05
C ALA A 80 -5.72 -6.46 5.72
N LYS A 81 -6.05 -5.17 5.64
CA LYS A 81 -6.56 -4.54 4.41
C LYS A 81 -5.50 -4.49 3.31
N ILE A 82 -4.25 -4.15 3.61
CA ILE A 82 -3.16 -4.15 2.62
C ILE A 82 -2.97 -5.56 2.07
N ILE A 83 -2.96 -6.60 2.90
CA ILE A 83 -2.83 -7.99 2.45
C ILE A 83 -4.00 -8.39 1.54
N GLU A 84 -5.23 -8.03 1.91
CA GLU A 84 -6.42 -8.31 1.10
C GLU A 84 -6.32 -7.63 -0.28
N LEU A 85 -6.00 -6.34 -0.30
CA LEU A 85 -5.89 -5.56 -1.53
C LEU A 85 -4.69 -5.98 -2.37
N TYR A 86 -3.55 -6.31 -1.75
CA TYR A 86 -2.37 -6.85 -2.42
C TYR A 86 -2.71 -8.11 -3.19
N LYS A 87 -3.41 -9.05 -2.54
CA LYS A 87 -3.90 -10.26 -3.19
C LYS A 87 -4.89 -10.00 -4.32
N LYS A 88 -5.67 -8.91 -4.26
CA LYS A 88 -6.61 -8.54 -5.34
C LYS A 88 -5.89 -7.85 -6.51
N ALA A 89 -4.97 -6.94 -6.23
CA ALA A 89 -4.22 -6.18 -7.22
C ALA A 89 -3.26 -7.07 -8.01
N TYR A 90 -2.54 -7.94 -7.31
CA TYR A 90 -1.40 -8.67 -7.87
C TYR A 90 -1.66 -10.17 -8.04
N LYS A 91 -2.93 -10.61 -7.91
CA LYS A 91 -3.34 -12.02 -8.07
C LYS A 91 -2.95 -12.62 -9.42
N ASP A 92 -3.08 -11.81 -10.47
CA ASP A 92 -2.93 -12.18 -11.87
C ASP A 92 -1.68 -11.54 -12.52
N ASP A 93 -0.87 -10.80 -11.75
CA ASP A 93 0.34 -10.15 -12.26
C ASP A 93 1.46 -11.18 -12.55
N LEU A 94 1.36 -12.37 -11.94
CA LEU A 94 2.26 -13.49 -12.17
C LEU A 94 1.82 -14.28 -13.42
N THR A 95 2.18 -13.79 -14.60
CA THR A 95 2.01 -14.54 -15.86
C THR A 95 3.27 -15.34 -16.19
N CYS A 96 3.05 -16.56 -16.68
CA CYS A 96 4.14 -17.46 -17.08
C CYS A 96 4.81 -16.91 -18.36
N LEU A 97 6.14 -16.78 -18.35
CA LEU A 97 6.91 -16.42 -19.54
C LEU A 97 6.74 -17.56 -20.56
N LYS A 98 5.97 -17.34 -21.62
CA LYS A 98 5.86 -18.30 -22.72
C LYS A 98 7.11 -18.15 -23.59
N PHE A 99 7.97 -19.16 -23.53
CA PHE A 99 9.03 -19.41 -24.52
C PHE A 99 8.44 -20.05 -25.77
#